data_AF-A0A3M1X855-F1
#
_entry.id   AF-A0A3M1X855-F1
#
_cell.length_a   1.000
_cell.length_b   1.000
_cell.length_c   1.000
_cell.angle_alpha   90.00
_cell.angle_beta   90.00
_cell.angle_gamma   90.00
#
_symmetry.space_group_name_H-M   'P 1'
#
loop_
_entity.id
_entity.type
_entity.pdbx_description
1 polymer ?
#
loop_
_entity_poly.entity_id
_entity_poly.type
_entity_poly.pdbx_seq_one_letter_code
_entity_poly.pdbx_strand_id
1 'polypeptide(L)'
;MPVNSEQNGLSPELLQKTYDLCYHFTASLMGRRKTRQLLDASYHTVLPYFPGLRQFRLDEEGSLQILSPTPGDKELLAFAVWMQQFMKEVKQYMVGLGRLRIEALTEEIRPQLERVGFYEYFYQSAELDYS
;
A
#
# COMPACT_ATOMS: atom_id res chain seq x y z
N MET A 1 -35.75 2.96 17.51
CA MET A 1 -34.28 3.06 17.67
C MET A 1 -33.67 2.88 16.29
N PRO A 2 -32.77 3.77 15.83
CA PRO A 2 -32.04 3.55 14.58
C PRO A 2 -31.07 2.36 14.76
N VAL A 3 -30.76 1.68 13.65
CA VAL A 3 -29.80 0.57 13.64
C VAL A 3 -28.39 1.09 13.85
N ASN A 4 -27.57 0.39 14.64
CA ASN A 4 -26.13 0.62 14.67
C ASN A 4 -25.53 0.17 13.32
N SER A 5 -25.42 1.10 12.39
CA SER A 5 -24.55 0.95 11.23
C SER A 5 -23.10 1.03 11.69
N GLU A 6 -22.56 -0.07 12.24
CA GLU A 6 -21.11 -0.24 12.34
C GLU A 6 -20.52 -0.06 10.94
N GLN A 7 -19.80 1.04 10.74
CA GLN A 7 -19.13 1.30 9.47
C GLN A 7 -17.94 0.35 9.35
N ASN A 8 -18.18 -0.83 8.79
CA ASN A 8 -17.18 -1.73 8.17
C ASN A 8 -16.52 -1.07 6.93
N GLY A 9 -16.36 0.25 6.93
CA GLY A 9 -15.70 0.99 5.87
C GLY A 9 -14.19 0.91 6.04
N LEU A 10 -13.50 0.92 4.91
CA LEU A 10 -12.05 1.04 4.89
C LEU A 10 -11.65 2.46 5.33
N SER A 11 -10.95 2.55 6.46
CA SER A 11 -10.43 3.80 7.00
C SER A 11 -9.27 4.31 6.14
N PRO A 12 -9.26 5.60 5.73
CA PRO A 12 -8.09 6.23 5.11
C PRO A 12 -6.84 6.11 6.00
N GLU A 13 -7.00 6.27 7.31
CA GLU A 13 -5.93 6.23 8.30
C GLU A 13 -5.24 4.86 8.36
N LEU A 14 -5.99 3.77 8.13
CA LEU A 14 -5.44 2.41 8.02
C LEU A 14 -4.54 2.26 6.79
N LEU A 15 -4.93 2.86 5.65
CA LEU A 15 -4.14 2.86 4.42
C LEU A 15 -2.89 3.75 4.54
N GLN A 16 -3.04 4.94 5.12
CA GLN A 16 -1.93 5.83 5.45
C GLN A 16 -0.91 5.13 6.34
N LYS A 17 -1.35 4.57 7.48
CA LYS A 17 -0.44 3.87 8.40
C LYS A 17 0.22 2.64 7.76
N THR A 18 -0.48 1.93 6.88
CA THR A 18 0.10 0.82 6.08
C THR A 18 1.22 1.32 5.17
N TYR A 19 1.00 2.44 4.48
CA TYR A 19 2.02 3.08 3.65
C TYR A 19 3.18 3.60 4.49
N ASP A 20 2.94 4.31 5.59
CA ASP A 20 3.97 4.94 6.43
C ASP A 20 4.91 3.90 7.04
N LEU A 21 4.38 2.77 7.53
CA LEU A 21 5.17 1.65 8.02
C LEU A 21 6.10 1.09 6.93
N CYS A 22 5.60 0.94 5.70
CA CYS A 22 6.40 0.48 4.57
C CYS A 22 7.45 1.51 4.15
N TYR A 23 7.06 2.78 4.03
CA TYR A 23 7.94 3.89 3.63
C TYR A 23 9.06 4.10 4.65
N HIS A 24 8.76 4.15 5.95
CA HIS A 24 9.77 4.33 6.99
C HIS A 24 10.72 3.14 7.10
N PHE A 25 10.21 1.90 7.05
CA PHE A 25 11.06 0.71 7.05
C PHE A 25 12.01 0.70 5.85
N THR A 26 11.50 0.87 4.64
CA THR A 26 12.33 0.88 3.42
C THR A 26 13.27 2.08 3.36
N ALA A 27 12.85 3.27 3.80
CA ALA A 27 13.70 4.45 3.90
C ALA A 27 14.82 4.32 4.94
N SER A 28 14.65 3.49 5.98
CA SER A 28 15.74 3.17 6.91
C SER A 28 16.82 2.26 6.28
N LEU A 29 16.45 1.48 5.27
CA LEU A 29 17.31 0.49 4.60
C LEU A 29 18.02 1.04 3.35
N MET A 30 17.34 1.84 2.53
CA MET A 30 17.88 2.40 1.27
C MET A 30 17.91 3.93 1.20
N GLY A 31 17.48 4.61 2.27
CA GLY A 31 17.34 6.07 2.30
C GLY A 31 16.06 6.57 1.64
N ARG A 32 15.53 7.70 2.15
CA ARG A 32 14.28 8.32 1.66
C ARG A 32 14.27 8.55 0.14
N ARG A 33 15.38 9.07 -0.44
CA ARG A 33 15.47 9.37 -1.87
C ARG A 33 15.24 8.15 -2.77
N LYS A 34 15.92 7.02 -2.49
CA LYS A 34 15.77 5.82 -3.32
C LYS A 34 14.42 5.14 -3.07
N THR A 35 13.93 5.20 -1.84
CA THR A 35 12.58 4.73 -1.48
C THR A 35 11.50 5.46 -2.27
N ARG A 36 11.53 6.80 -2.28
CA ARG A 36 10.59 7.62 -3.05
C ARG A 36 10.67 7.33 -4.55
N GLN A 37 11.88 7.16 -5.11
CA GLN A 37 12.04 6.74 -6.51
C GLN A 37 11.38 5.39 -6.85
N LEU A 38 11.36 4.43 -5.93
CA LEU A 38 10.67 3.14 -6.14
C LEU A 38 9.15 3.25 -5.91
N LEU A 39 8.69 4.11 -5.00
CA LEU A 39 7.26 4.41 -4.84
C LEU A 39 6.69 5.13 -6.07
N ASP A 40 7.41 6.12 -6.58
CA ASP A 40 7.03 6.86 -7.79
C ASP A 40 7.04 5.93 -9.02
N ALA A 41 8.03 5.04 -9.15
CA ALA A 41 8.10 4.06 -10.24
C ALA A 41 6.93 3.07 -10.19
N SER A 42 6.74 2.38 -9.06
CA SER A 42 5.65 1.41 -8.88
C SER A 42 4.26 2.04 -9.05
N TYR A 43 4.08 3.30 -8.62
CA TYR A 43 2.85 4.06 -8.86
C TYR A 43 2.59 4.26 -10.35
N HIS A 44 3.59 4.66 -11.13
CA HIS A 44 3.46 4.84 -12.58
C HIS A 44 3.25 3.53 -13.34
N THR A 45 3.82 2.42 -12.86
CA THR A 45 3.57 1.07 -13.41
C THR A 45 2.14 0.59 -13.16
N VAL A 46 1.58 0.83 -11.98
CA VAL A 46 0.25 0.31 -11.58
C VAL A 46 -0.91 1.20 -12.05
N LEU A 47 -0.73 2.51 -12.10
CA LEU A 47 -1.76 3.50 -12.43
C LEU A 47 -2.55 3.25 -13.74
N PRO A 48 -1.95 2.78 -14.86
CA PRO A 48 -2.69 2.51 -16.09
C PRO A 48 -3.74 1.40 -15.95
N TYR A 49 -3.45 0.39 -15.12
CA TYR A 49 -4.29 -0.78 -14.89
C TYR A 49 -5.30 -0.53 -13.77
N PHE A 50 -4.92 0.24 -12.74
CA PHE A 50 -5.74 0.54 -11.56
C PHE A 50 -6.00 2.04 -11.42
N PRO A 51 -6.95 2.63 -12.18
CA PRO A 51 -7.22 4.07 -12.14
C PRO A 51 -7.75 4.58 -10.79
N GLY A 52 -8.23 3.68 -9.90
CA GLY A 52 -8.53 3.99 -8.49
C GLY A 52 -7.30 4.48 -7.71
N LEU A 53 -6.08 4.17 -8.17
CA LEU A 53 -4.83 4.65 -7.57
C LEU A 53 -4.74 6.19 -7.57
N ARG A 54 -5.49 6.90 -8.43
CA ARG A 54 -5.57 8.37 -8.47
C ARG A 54 -6.11 9.01 -7.19
N GLN A 55 -6.77 8.23 -6.32
CA GLN A 55 -7.21 8.69 -5.00
C GLN A 55 -6.05 8.81 -4.01
N PHE A 56 -4.89 8.23 -4.32
CA PHE A 56 -3.69 8.22 -3.49
C PHE A 56 -2.66 9.17 -4.08
N ARG A 57 -2.14 10.09 -3.27
CA ARG A 57 -1.11 11.05 -3.70
C ARG A 57 -0.03 11.18 -2.64
N LEU A 58 1.22 11.23 -3.07
CA LEU A 58 2.34 11.54 -2.20
C LEU A 58 2.65 13.03 -2.27
N ASP A 59 2.76 13.68 -1.12
CA ASP A 59 3.19 15.08 -1.02
C ASP A 59 4.71 15.25 -1.23
N GLU A 60 5.22 16.45 -0.97
CA GLU A 60 6.65 16.78 -1.12
C GLU A 60 7.54 16.15 -0.02
N GLU A 61 6.99 15.89 1.16
CA GLU A 61 7.74 15.33 2.31
C GLU A 61 7.80 13.79 2.27
N GLY A 62 6.81 13.17 1.63
CA GLY A 62 6.67 11.73 1.46
C GLY A 62 5.44 11.12 2.13
N SER A 63 4.51 11.92 2.66
CA SER A 63 3.28 11.45 3.30
C SER A 63 2.20 11.10 2.29
N LEU A 64 1.37 10.11 2.63
CA LEU A 64 0.25 9.70 1.79
C LEU A 64 -1.02 10.52 2.08
N GLN A 65 -1.44 11.31 1.10
CA GLN A 65 -2.74 11.97 1.06
C GLN A 65 -3.75 11.09 0.33
N ILE A 66 -4.94 10.91 0.92
CA ILE A 66 -6.04 10.14 0.33
C ILE A 66 -7.20 11.10 0.06
N LEU A 67 -7.62 11.17 -1.21
CA LEU A 67 -8.63 12.12 -1.69
C LEU A 67 -10.06 11.68 -1.43
N SER A 68 -10.31 10.37 -1.30
CA SER A 68 -11.61 9.85 -0.88
C SER A 68 -11.67 9.77 0.64
N PRO A 69 -12.66 10.39 1.31
CA PRO A 69 -12.85 10.22 2.75
C PRO A 69 -13.38 8.83 3.12
N THR A 70 -13.90 8.08 2.13
CA THR A 70 -14.37 6.70 2.27
C THR A 70 -13.91 5.89 1.04
N PRO A 71 -12.65 5.43 0.99
CA PRO A 71 -12.19 4.52 -0.05
C PRO A 71 -12.99 3.20 0.01
N GLY A 72 -13.28 2.60 -1.14
CA GLY A 72 -13.93 1.30 -1.23
C GLY A 72 -12.99 0.20 -1.72
N ASP A 73 -13.55 -0.97 -2.01
CA ASP A 73 -12.81 -2.18 -2.43
C ASP A 73 -11.92 -1.93 -3.67
N LYS A 74 -12.32 -1.00 -4.55
CA LYS A 74 -11.55 -0.62 -5.75
C LYS A 74 -10.31 0.19 -5.39
N GLU A 75 -10.42 1.12 -4.45
CA GLU A 75 -9.30 1.88 -3.92
C GLU A 75 -8.39 0.97 -3.08
N LEU A 76 -8.95 0.01 -2.33
CA LEU A 76 -8.20 -1.00 -1.59
C LEU A 76 -7.37 -1.90 -2.50
N LEU A 77 -8.00 -2.44 -3.55
CA LEU A 77 -7.34 -3.29 -4.54
C LEU A 77 -6.22 -2.50 -5.25
N ALA A 78 -6.48 -1.27 -5.69
CA ALA A 78 -5.47 -0.42 -6.31
C ALA A 78 -4.28 -0.16 -5.37
N PHE A 79 -4.54 0.15 -4.09
CA PHE A 79 -3.52 0.36 -3.08
C PHE A 79 -2.72 -0.92 -2.77
N ALA A 80 -3.40 -2.06 -2.59
CA ALA A 80 -2.76 -3.35 -2.33
C ALA A 80 -1.83 -3.78 -3.47
N VAL A 81 -2.28 -3.60 -4.72
CA VAL A 81 -1.45 -3.81 -5.93
C VAL A 81 -0.23 -2.88 -5.94
N TRP A 82 -0.41 -1.59 -5.68
CA TRP A 82 0.71 -0.63 -5.65
C TRP A 82 1.74 -0.99 -4.58
N MET A 83 1.29 -1.32 -3.37
CA MET A 83 2.17 -1.78 -2.29
C MET A 83 2.85 -3.11 -2.62
N GLN A 84 2.19 -4.02 -3.37
CA GLN A 84 2.81 -5.25 -3.87
C GLN A 84 3.94 -4.94 -4.85
N GLN A 85 3.68 -4.13 -5.89
CA GLN A 85 4.66 -3.78 -6.91
C GLN A 85 5.84 -3.00 -6.32
N PHE A 86 5.58 -2.07 -5.39
CA PHE A 86 6.63 -1.42 -4.60
C PHE A 86 7.49 -2.44 -3.84
N MET A 87 6.87 -3.40 -3.16
CA MET A 87 7.60 -4.45 -2.42
C MET A 87 8.34 -5.44 -3.34
N LYS A 88 7.89 -5.63 -4.59
CA LYS A 88 8.58 -6.38 -5.67
C LYS A 88 9.86 -5.64 -6.09
N GLU A 89 9.76 -4.34 -6.36
CA GLU A 89 10.90 -3.47 -6.72
C GLU A 89 11.92 -3.31 -5.58
N VAL A 90 11.46 -3.15 -4.34
CA VAL A 90 12.33 -3.07 -3.14
C VAL A 90 13.19 -4.34 -3.00
N LYS A 91 12.60 -5.52 -3.21
CA LYS A 91 13.31 -6.82 -3.16
C LYS A 91 14.30 -6.97 -4.31
N GLN A 92 13.94 -6.52 -5.51
CA GLN A 92 14.84 -6.52 -6.68
C GLN A 92 16.03 -5.56 -6.48
N TYR A 93 15.80 -4.39 -5.89
CA TYR A 93 16.88 -3.43 -5.62
C TYR A 93 17.82 -3.89 -4.50
N MET A 94 17.28 -4.42 -3.40
CA MET A 94 18.05 -4.84 -2.23
C MET A 94 18.43 -6.33 -2.28
N VAL A 95 19.12 -6.75 -3.33
CA VAL A 95 19.57 -8.14 -3.53
C VAL A 95 20.29 -8.67 -2.27
N GLY A 96 19.71 -9.67 -1.62
CA GLY A 96 20.23 -10.27 -0.38
C GLY A 96 19.42 -9.95 0.88
N LEU A 97 18.52 -8.95 0.84
CA LEU A 97 17.45 -8.85 1.83
C LEU A 97 16.52 -10.06 1.64
N GLY A 98 16.24 -10.76 2.74
CA GLY A 98 15.57 -12.06 2.71
C GLY A 98 14.07 -11.98 2.43
N ARG A 99 13.26 -12.76 3.16
CA ARG A 99 11.80 -12.71 3.05
C ARG A 99 11.24 -11.45 3.70
N LEU A 100 11.34 -10.32 2.99
CA LEU A 100 10.60 -9.10 3.30
C LEU A 100 9.10 -9.37 3.10
N ARG A 101 8.34 -9.29 4.20
CA ARG A 101 6.92 -9.61 4.30
C ARG A 101 6.15 -8.35 4.72
N ILE A 102 5.11 -7.98 3.97
CA ILE A 102 4.22 -6.86 4.33
C ILE A 102 3.59 -7.10 5.71
N GLU A 103 3.27 -8.36 5.99
CA GLU A 103 2.70 -8.90 7.23
C GLU A 103 3.58 -8.66 8.46
N ALA A 104 4.89 -8.46 8.28
CA ALA A 104 5.85 -8.15 9.34
C ALA A 104 6.13 -6.65 9.48
N LEU A 105 5.84 -5.85 8.45
CA LEU A 105 5.87 -4.38 8.54
C LEU A 105 4.59 -3.83 9.18
N THR A 106 3.49 -4.57 9.04
CA THR A 106 2.13 -4.14 9.41
C THR A 106 1.54 -4.92 10.59
N GLU A 107 2.37 -5.64 11.35
CA GLU A 107 1.95 -6.53 12.45
C GLU A 107 1.01 -5.85 13.46
N GLU A 108 1.29 -4.60 13.84
CA GLU A 108 0.46 -3.83 14.79
C GLU A 108 -0.92 -3.39 14.27
N ILE A 109 -1.16 -3.47 12.95
CA ILE A 109 -2.45 -3.18 12.30
C ILE A 109 -3.00 -4.38 11.53
N ARG A 110 -2.40 -5.56 11.74
CA ARG A 110 -2.70 -6.76 10.97
C ARG A 110 -4.16 -7.24 11.10
N PRO A 111 -4.79 -7.29 12.30
CA PRO A 111 -6.21 -7.67 12.41
C PRO A 111 -7.16 -6.75 11.61
N GLN A 112 -6.84 -5.46 11.52
CA GLN A 112 -7.59 -4.48 10.75
C GLN A 112 -7.42 -4.71 9.24
N LEU A 113 -6.19 -4.99 8.79
CA LEU A 113 -5.89 -5.33 7.39
C LEU A 113 -6.46 -6.69 6.95
N GLU A 114 -6.51 -7.68 7.85
CA GLU A 114 -7.20 -8.96 7.64
C GLU A 114 -8.73 -8.74 7.54
N ARG A 115 -9.33 -7.92 8.40
CA ARG A 115 -10.78 -7.61 8.39
C ARG A 115 -11.25 -6.95 7.08
N VAL A 116 -10.41 -6.17 6.40
CA VAL A 116 -10.74 -5.53 5.11
C VAL A 116 -10.27 -6.32 3.88
N GLY A 117 -9.59 -7.46 4.05
CA GLY A 117 -9.09 -8.28 2.92
C GLY A 117 -7.85 -7.72 2.22
N PHE A 118 -7.12 -6.76 2.83
CA PHE A 118 -5.93 -6.15 2.22
C PHE A 118 -4.89 -7.19 1.78
N TYR A 119 -4.59 -8.16 2.66
CA TYR A 119 -3.60 -9.21 2.36
C TYR A 119 -4.05 -10.14 1.23
N GLU A 120 -5.35 -10.36 1.05
CA GLU A 120 -5.87 -11.17 -0.05
C GLU A 120 -5.56 -10.48 -1.40
N TYR A 121 -5.93 -9.21 -1.54
CA TYR A 121 -5.60 -8.43 -2.74
C TYR A 121 -4.08 -8.26 -2.94
N PHE A 122 -3.31 -8.08 -1.86
CA PHE A 122 -1.83 -7.97 -1.93
C PHE A 122 -1.19 -9.27 -2.43
N TYR A 123 -1.71 -10.44 -2.06
CA TYR A 123 -1.17 -11.71 -2.55
C TYR A 123 -1.69 -12.09 -3.93
N GLN A 124 -2.98 -11.88 -4.23
CA GLN A 124 -3.54 -12.11 -5.57
C GLN A 124 -2.86 -11.23 -6.64
N SER A 125 -2.53 -9.98 -6.29
CA SER A 125 -1.78 -9.09 -7.19
C SER A 125 -0.32 -9.50 -7.42
N ALA A 126 0.24 -10.45 -6.65
CA ALA A 126 1.59 -10.97 -6.88
C ALA A 126 1.69 -11.90 -8.11
N GLU A 127 0.56 -12.39 -8.63
CA GLU A 127 0.49 -13.16 -9.87
C GLU A 127 0.33 -12.28 -11.12
N LEU A 128 0.14 -10.97 -10.94
CA LEU A 128 0.00 -10.00 -12.02
C LEU A 128 1.36 -9.45 -12.44
N ASP A 129 1.57 -9.36 -13.75
CA ASP A 129 2.73 -8.67 -14.32
C ASP A 129 2.27 -7.47 -15.17
N TYR A 130 3.05 -6.39 -15.09
CA TYR A 130 2.71 -5.05 -15.59
C TYR A 130 3.73 -4.61 -16.65
N SER A 131 4.04 -5.54 -17.56
CA SER A 131 5.06 -5.45 -18.62
C SER A 131 4.47 -5.02 -19.97
#